data_AF-A0A2D6HGV9-F1
#
_entry.id   AF-A0A2D6HGV9-F1
#
_cell.length_a   1.000
_cell.length_b   1.000
_cell.length_c   1.000
_cell.angle_alpha   90.00
_cell.angle_beta   90.00
_cell.angle_gamma   90.00
#
_symmetry.space_group_name_H-M   'P 1'
#
loop_
_entity.id
_entity.type
_entity.pdbx_description
1 polymer ?
#
loop_
_entity_poly.entity_id
_entity_poly.type
_entity_poly.pdbx_seq_one_letter_code
_entity_poly.pdbx_strand_id
1 'polypeptide(L)'
;MGDLLPLTGTEFVTGSEAQSETDELHASEMADPHNQQAFTMCFAVDHLAGEDHTIERPVDYAFWRNFVPEMTPAWPGRLLDFTYTHPRSGQPKRLGFNPTGGRTQDGALNLWTYRRMIHAAQFEPETFEGDISLINWPQNDYFLGNLIGVSENESRRHIKRAKQLSLSLLYWLQTEAPRPDGGTGFPGLRLRPDIMGTEDGLAKTPYVRESRRILAEFTVLEEHVGHENRTMVTRQDASTVRAAVFQDSVGVGSYGIDLHPSTGGNNYIDFQSLPFQIPLGALLPVRVTNLIPACKNIGTTHITSGCYRLHPVEWGIGEAAGCLASFALNEKLSPHDIRRTVSRLENFQTFIRKQGVEIQWRQS
;
A
#
# COMPACT_ATOMS: atom_id res chain seq x y z
N MET A 1 -10.03 8.58 -1.00
CA MET A 1 -9.60 7.67 -2.08
C MET A 1 -9.81 8.31 -3.47
N GLY A 2 -9.43 9.59 -3.63
CA GLY A 2 -9.79 10.36 -4.83
C GLY A 2 -11.29 10.71 -4.91
N ASP A 3 -11.95 10.92 -3.76
CA ASP A 3 -13.42 11.08 -3.71
C ASP A 3 -13.90 12.41 -4.30
N LEU A 4 -13.02 13.40 -4.43
CA LEU A 4 -13.31 14.63 -5.17
C LEU A 4 -13.47 14.40 -6.67
N LEU A 5 -12.79 13.40 -7.26
CA LEU A 5 -12.78 13.18 -8.71
C LEU A 5 -14.19 12.97 -9.31
N PRO A 6 -15.03 12.07 -8.78
CA PRO A 6 -16.41 11.94 -9.26
C PRO A 6 -17.26 13.19 -8.95
N LEU A 7 -17.00 13.90 -7.84
CA LEU A 7 -17.75 15.10 -7.45
C LEU A 7 -17.48 16.29 -8.40
N THR A 8 -16.25 16.41 -8.89
CA THR A 8 -15.83 17.46 -9.83
C THR A 8 -16.00 17.07 -11.30
N GLY A 9 -16.42 15.82 -11.57
CA GLY A 9 -16.44 15.26 -12.91
C GLY A 9 -15.05 15.24 -13.55
N THR A 10 -13.98 15.11 -12.76
CA THR A 10 -12.62 14.91 -13.27
C THR A 10 -12.46 13.46 -13.71
N GLU A 11 -11.87 13.26 -14.88
CA GLU A 11 -11.67 11.93 -15.46
C GLU A 11 -10.69 11.08 -14.64
N PHE A 12 -11.03 9.82 -14.41
CA PHE A 12 -10.22 8.88 -13.63
C PHE A 12 -10.41 7.44 -14.10
N VAL A 13 -9.46 6.58 -13.71
CA VAL A 13 -9.51 5.12 -13.86
C VAL A 13 -9.45 4.45 -12.49
N THR A 14 -9.88 3.19 -12.45
CA THR A 14 -9.79 2.29 -11.29
C THR A 14 -9.42 0.90 -11.77
N GLY A 15 -8.95 0.04 -10.86
CA GLY A 15 -8.69 -1.37 -11.15
C GLY A 15 -7.50 -1.57 -12.08
N SER A 16 -7.47 -2.66 -12.84
CA SER A 16 -6.37 -3.00 -13.74
C SER A 16 -6.63 -2.58 -15.19
N GLU A 17 -5.63 -1.95 -15.81
CA GLU A 17 -5.59 -1.69 -17.25
C GLU A 17 -5.21 -2.94 -18.05
N ALA A 18 -5.56 -2.96 -19.35
CA ALA A 18 -5.16 -4.03 -20.26
C ALA A 18 -3.76 -3.79 -20.83
N GLN A 19 -3.05 -4.87 -21.19
CA GLN A 19 -1.80 -4.78 -21.92
C GLN A 19 -1.95 -4.03 -23.25
N SER A 20 -3.09 -4.13 -23.93
CA SER A 20 -3.36 -3.36 -25.16
C SER A 20 -3.52 -1.85 -24.95
N GLU A 21 -3.70 -1.41 -23.70
CA GLU A 21 -3.84 0.01 -23.33
C GLU A 21 -2.51 0.63 -22.90
N THR A 22 -1.64 -0.17 -22.27
CA THR A 22 -0.43 0.34 -21.60
C THR A 22 0.89 -0.27 -22.10
N ASP A 23 0.84 -1.32 -22.92
CA ASP A 23 2.00 -2.13 -23.36
C ASP A 23 2.85 -2.66 -22.17
N GLU A 24 2.28 -2.73 -20.96
CA GLU A 24 3.00 -3.19 -19.77
C GLU A 24 3.19 -4.70 -19.80
N LEU A 25 4.41 -5.14 -19.42
CA LEU A 25 4.80 -6.54 -19.42
C LEU A 25 3.92 -7.39 -18.50
N HIS A 26 3.53 -6.83 -17.35
CA HIS A 26 2.77 -7.54 -16.31
C HIS A 26 1.29 -7.15 -16.26
N ALA A 27 0.78 -6.37 -17.22
CA ALA A 27 -0.65 -6.08 -17.32
C ALA A 27 -1.44 -7.30 -17.81
N SER A 28 -2.71 -7.40 -17.43
CA SER A 28 -3.62 -8.45 -17.90
C SER A 28 -4.03 -8.23 -19.35
N GLU A 29 -4.46 -9.28 -20.04
CA GLU A 29 -4.96 -9.16 -21.42
C GLU A 29 -6.19 -8.26 -21.55
N MET A 30 -7.03 -8.25 -20.51
CA MET A 30 -8.25 -7.42 -20.44
C MET A 30 -8.17 -6.46 -19.26
N ALA A 31 -8.73 -5.27 -19.46
CA ALA A 31 -8.92 -4.30 -18.40
C ALA A 31 -10.05 -4.78 -17.47
N ASP A 32 -9.88 -4.56 -16.17
CA ASP A 32 -10.91 -4.80 -15.16
C ASP A 32 -10.96 -3.65 -14.16
N PRO A 33 -11.92 -2.71 -14.29
CA PRO A 33 -12.03 -1.57 -13.39
C PRO A 33 -12.42 -1.96 -11.95
N HIS A 34 -12.84 -3.20 -11.73
CA HIS A 34 -13.18 -3.75 -10.43
C HIS A 34 -12.04 -4.54 -9.80
N ASN A 35 -10.93 -4.81 -10.49
CA ASN A 35 -9.79 -5.53 -9.94
C ASN A 35 -8.85 -4.60 -9.16
N GLN A 36 -9.09 -4.43 -7.87
CA GLN A 36 -8.36 -3.50 -7.00
C GLN A 36 -7.61 -4.25 -5.90
N GLN A 37 -6.47 -3.71 -5.48
CA GLN A 37 -5.70 -4.29 -4.37
C GLN A 37 -6.47 -4.32 -3.04
N ALA A 38 -6.17 -5.34 -2.23
CA ALA A 38 -6.72 -5.48 -0.90
C ALA A 38 -6.50 -4.25 0.00
N PHE A 39 -7.45 -4.01 0.89
CA PHE A 39 -7.32 -3.06 1.99
C PHE A 39 -7.32 -3.77 3.34
N THR A 40 -6.85 -3.09 4.39
CA THR A 40 -6.67 -3.73 5.70
C THR A 40 -7.30 -2.89 6.81
N MET A 41 -8.02 -3.53 7.73
CA MET A 41 -8.44 -2.88 8.99
C MET A 41 -7.39 -3.18 10.06
N CYS A 42 -6.41 -2.29 10.21
CA CYS A 42 -5.31 -2.49 11.16
C CYS A 42 -5.80 -2.46 12.61
N PHE A 43 -5.07 -3.09 13.52
CA PHE A 43 -5.30 -3.00 14.96
C PHE A 43 -3.99 -3.11 15.74
N ALA A 44 -3.96 -2.61 16.97
CA ALA A 44 -2.78 -2.68 17.83
C ALA A 44 -2.99 -3.67 18.95
N VAL A 45 -1.93 -4.40 19.30
CA VAL A 45 -1.92 -5.32 20.44
C VAL A 45 -0.65 -5.14 21.26
N ASP A 46 -0.78 -5.35 22.58
CA ASP A 46 0.34 -5.69 23.45
C ASP A 46 0.18 -7.15 23.93
N HIS A 47 1.15 -7.63 24.71
CA HIS A 47 1.14 -8.98 25.24
C HIS A 47 1.49 -9.00 26.73
N LEU A 48 0.54 -9.44 27.54
CA LEU A 48 0.66 -9.59 28.99
C LEU A 48 0.77 -11.08 29.34
N ALA A 49 1.98 -11.52 29.65
CA ALA A 49 2.26 -12.93 29.89
C ALA A 49 1.53 -13.43 31.15
N GLY A 50 0.79 -14.52 31.02
CA GLY A 50 0.03 -15.13 32.13
C GLY A 50 -1.40 -14.57 32.30
N GLU A 51 -1.79 -13.58 31.50
CA GLU A 51 -3.16 -13.07 31.46
C GLU A 51 -3.97 -13.66 30.30
N ASP A 52 -5.29 -13.53 30.37
CA ASP A 52 -6.22 -13.90 29.31
C ASP A 52 -7.06 -12.69 28.91
N HIS A 53 -6.81 -12.22 27.70
CA HIS A 53 -7.50 -11.10 27.04
C HIS A 53 -8.22 -11.56 25.78
N THR A 54 -8.55 -12.86 25.69
CA THR A 54 -9.27 -13.43 24.56
C THR A 54 -10.57 -12.68 24.30
N ILE A 55 -10.72 -12.13 23.09
CA ILE A 55 -11.93 -11.38 22.74
C ILE A 55 -13.12 -12.31 22.57
N GLU A 56 -14.35 -11.76 22.60
CA GLU A 56 -15.51 -12.51 22.18
C GLU A 56 -15.34 -13.04 20.76
N ARG A 57 -15.77 -14.29 20.54
CA ARG A 57 -15.66 -14.95 19.23
C ARG A 57 -16.34 -14.09 18.17
N PRO A 58 -15.60 -13.64 17.12
CA PRO A 58 -16.18 -12.81 16.06
C PRO A 58 -17.32 -13.51 15.32
N VAL A 59 -18.31 -12.73 14.88
CA VAL A 59 -19.53 -13.24 14.23
C VAL A 59 -19.20 -14.07 13.00
N ASP A 60 -18.26 -13.59 12.18
CA ASP A 60 -17.85 -14.28 10.94
C ASP A 60 -16.67 -15.26 11.15
N TYR A 61 -16.29 -15.57 12.40
CA TYR A 61 -15.10 -16.41 12.66
C TYR A 61 -15.18 -17.79 12.00
N ALA A 62 -16.37 -18.40 11.99
CA ALA A 62 -16.57 -19.71 11.37
C ALA A 62 -16.25 -19.70 9.86
N PHE A 63 -16.52 -18.58 9.19
CA PHE A 63 -16.14 -18.37 7.79
C PHE A 63 -14.63 -18.15 7.68
N TRP A 64 -14.08 -17.15 8.38
CA TRP A 64 -12.68 -16.75 8.22
C TRP A 64 -11.67 -17.82 8.63
N ARG A 65 -11.97 -18.61 9.66
CA ARG A 65 -11.15 -19.75 10.09
C ARG A 65 -10.95 -20.79 8.98
N ASN A 66 -11.93 -20.95 8.10
CA ASN A 66 -11.91 -21.96 7.05
C ASN A 66 -11.67 -21.38 5.66
N PHE A 67 -11.60 -20.06 5.53
CA PHE A 67 -11.48 -19.38 4.25
C PHE A 67 -10.12 -19.68 3.59
N VAL A 68 -10.18 -20.18 2.36
CA VAL A 68 -9.05 -20.43 1.47
C VAL A 68 -9.20 -19.47 0.28
N PRO A 69 -8.28 -18.52 0.07
CA PRO A 69 -8.40 -17.56 -1.04
C PRO A 69 -8.36 -18.26 -2.40
N GLU A 70 -9.34 -17.95 -3.25
CA GLU A 70 -9.38 -18.40 -4.64
C GLU A 70 -8.64 -17.37 -5.51
N MET A 71 -7.39 -17.68 -5.86
CA MET A 71 -6.49 -16.76 -6.55
C MET A 71 -5.64 -17.44 -7.60
N THR A 72 -5.13 -16.64 -8.53
CA THR A 72 -4.14 -17.05 -9.53
C THR A 72 -2.89 -16.18 -9.42
N PRO A 73 -1.70 -16.76 -9.16
CA PRO A 73 -1.46 -18.14 -8.71
C PRO A 73 -2.11 -18.47 -7.35
N ALA A 74 -2.27 -19.76 -7.03
CA ALA A 74 -2.98 -20.18 -5.82
C ALA A 74 -2.35 -19.67 -4.51
N TRP A 75 -3.20 -19.30 -3.54
CA TRP A 75 -2.78 -19.02 -2.16
C TRP A 75 -2.49 -20.33 -1.40
N PRO A 76 -1.47 -20.38 -0.52
CA PRO A 76 -1.14 -21.61 0.21
C PRO A 76 -2.11 -21.86 1.37
N GLY A 77 -3.25 -22.50 1.07
CA GLY A 77 -4.18 -22.99 2.09
C GLY A 77 -5.04 -21.88 2.70
N ARG A 78 -5.23 -21.92 4.02
CA ARG A 78 -6.14 -20.99 4.71
C ARG A 78 -5.51 -19.59 4.79
N LEU A 79 -6.36 -18.57 4.77
CA LEU A 79 -5.91 -17.18 4.98
C LEU A 79 -5.39 -16.98 6.40
N LEU A 80 -6.07 -17.55 7.41
CA LEU A 80 -5.61 -17.54 8.80
C LEU A 80 -4.64 -18.69 9.03
N ASP A 81 -3.40 -18.50 8.59
CA ASP A 81 -2.27 -19.39 8.82
C ASP A 81 -0.98 -18.55 8.86
N PHE A 82 0.08 -19.05 9.52
CA PHE A 82 1.39 -18.39 9.46
C PHE A 82 2.11 -18.59 8.12
N THR A 83 1.64 -19.52 7.30
CA THR A 83 2.07 -19.74 5.93
C THR A 83 1.29 -18.81 5.00
N TYR A 84 2.00 -18.11 4.12
CA TYR A 84 1.41 -17.22 3.13
C TYR A 84 2.22 -17.26 1.82
N THR A 85 1.70 -16.64 0.76
CA THR A 85 2.46 -16.49 -0.50
C THR A 85 3.60 -15.50 -0.30
N HIS A 86 4.84 -15.95 -0.45
CA HIS A 86 5.98 -15.03 -0.51
C HIS A 86 5.87 -14.17 -1.77
N PRO A 87 5.74 -12.83 -1.67
CA PRO A 87 5.34 -11.99 -2.79
C PRO A 87 6.23 -12.18 -4.01
N ARG A 88 7.55 -12.08 -3.83
CA ARG A 88 8.53 -12.16 -4.93
C ARG A 88 8.61 -13.52 -5.63
N SER A 89 8.44 -14.63 -4.90
CA SER A 89 8.63 -15.97 -5.48
C SER A 89 7.33 -16.69 -5.82
N GLY A 90 6.19 -16.18 -5.35
CA GLY A 90 4.90 -16.86 -5.42
C GLY A 90 4.82 -18.17 -4.60
N GLN A 91 5.90 -18.56 -3.93
CA GLN A 91 5.99 -19.83 -3.20
C GLN A 91 5.47 -19.69 -1.75
N PRO A 92 4.96 -20.77 -1.15
CA PRO A 92 4.60 -20.77 0.26
C PRO A 92 5.81 -20.41 1.14
N LYS A 93 5.62 -19.48 2.08
CA LYS A 93 6.61 -19.11 3.09
C LYS A 93 5.96 -19.11 4.47
N ARG A 94 6.58 -19.83 5.39
CA ARG A 94 6.17 -19.85 6.80
C ARG A 94 6.76 -18.64 7.52
N LEU A 95 5.89 -17.85 8.13
CA LEU A 95 6.24 -16.79 9.07
C LEU A 95 6.27 -17.36 10.50
N GLY A 96 6.87 -16.60 11.41
CA GLY A 96 6.83 -16.92 12.83
C GLY A 96 6.11 -15.83 13.62
N PHE A 97 5.67 -16.17 14.82
CA PHE A 97 5.10 -15.21 15.75
C PHE A 97 5.60 -15.54 17.16
N ASN A 98 6.25 -14.57 17.79
CA ASN A 98 6.60 -14.63 19.20
C ASN A 98 6.37 -13.25 19.83
N PRO A 99 5.34 -13.10 20.69
CA PRO A 99 5.01 -11.82 21.30
C PRO A 99 5.99 -11.40 22.40
N THR A 100 6.91 -12.27 22.83
CA THR A 100 8.03 -11.87 23.71
C THR A 100 9.19 -11.22 22.95
N GLY A 101 9.05 -11.02 21.62
CA GLY A 101 10.10 -10.48 20.77
C GLY A 101 11.18 -11.50 20.39
N GLY A 102 12.30 -10.98 19.85
CA GLY A 102 13.43 -11.80 19.41
C GLY A 102 13.20 -12.57 18.11
N ARG A 103 14.16 -13.45 17.78
CA ARG A 103 14.07 -14.37 16.63
C ARG A 103 13.13 -15.53 16.93
N THR A 104 12.44 -16.02 15.91
CA THR A 104 11.66 -17.26 16.02
C THR A 104 12.57 -18.49 15.90
N GLN A 105 12.12 -19.66 16.37
CA GLN A 105 12.94 -20.89 16.47
C GLN A 105 13.63 -21.27 15.15
N ASP A 106 12.99 -21.01 14.00
CA ASP A 106 13.51 -21.41 12.67
C ASP A 106 14.14 -20.24 11.89
N GLY A 107 14.36 -19.09 12.54
CA GLY A 107 14.82 -17.87 11.86
C GLY A 107 13.78 -17.21 10.95
N ALA A 108 12.53 -17.69 10.97
CA ALA A 108 11.42 -17.07 10.27
C ALA A 108 11.19 -15.63 10.78
N LEU A 109 10.73 -14.75 9.89
CA LEU A 109 10.39 -13.38 10.25
C LEU A 109 9.34 -13.39 11.37
N ASN A 110 9.67 -12.77 12.50
CA ASN A 110 8.76 -12.62 13.62
C ASN A 110 7.75 -11.51 13.33
N LEU A 111 6.50 -11.88 13.08
CA LEU A 111 5.39 -10.98 12.81
C LEU A 111 5.14 -9.97 13.93
N TRP A 112 5.48 -10.30 15.18
CA TRP A 112 5.41 -9.37 16.32
C TRP A 112 6.35 -8.17 16.13
N THR A 113 7.62 -8.44 15.80
CA THR A 113 8.64 -7.40 15.66
C THR A 113 8.62 -6.72 14.30
N TYR A 114 7.99 -7.33 13.29
CA TYR A 114 7.94 -6.81 11.92
C TYR A 114 7.27 -5.42 11.83
N ARG A 115 6.18 -5.21 12.56
CA ARG A 115 5.47 -3.92 12.67
C ARG A 115 5.32 -3.45 14.12
N ARG A 116 6.36 -3.69 14.92
CA ARG A 116 6.41 -3.20 16.31
C ARG A 116 6.50 -1.67 16.28
N MET A 117 5.48 -1.02 16.83
CA MET A 117 5.42 0.44 16.92
C MET A 117 6.05 0.95 18.21
N ILE A 118 5.95 0.19 19.31
CA ILE A 118 6.59 0.50 20.59
C ILE A 118 7.48 -0.66 21.00
N HIS A 119 8.76 -0.37 21.21
CA HIS A 119 9.69 -1.23 21.93
C HIS A 119 9.92 -0.61 23.30
N ALA A 120 9.30 -1.16 24.35
CA ALA A 120 9.22 -0.50 25.66
C ALA A 120 10.59 -0.11 26.22
N ALA A 121 11.63 -0.92 25.94
CA ALA A 121 13.01 -0.65 26.34
C ALA A 121 13.67 0.59 25.71
N GLN A 122 13.01 1.25 24.74
CA GLN A 122 13.47 2.53 24.16
C GLN A 122 12.82 3.76 24.80
N PHE A 123 11.96 3.56 25.80
CA PHE A 123 11.26 4.62 26.53
C PHE A 123 11.64 4.59 28.00
N GLU A 124 11.34 5.68 28.72
CA GLU A 124 11.52 5.74 30.16
C GLU A 124 10.73 4.61 30.84
N PRO A 125 11.27 4.00 31.93
CA PRO A 125 10.57 2.97 32.68
C PRO A 125 9.13 3.39 33.01
N GLU A 126 8.21 2.43 33.00
CA GLU A 126 6.78 2.62 33.31
C GLU A 126 5.98 3.43 32.28
N THR A 127 6.60 3.94 31.20
CA THR A 127 5.85 4.60 30.10
C THR A 127 4.92 3.62 29.38
N PHE A 128 5.38 2.39 29.17
CA PHE A 128 4.63 1.31 28.54
C PHE A 128 4.83 0.02 29.33
N GLU A 129 3.75 -0.69 29.63
CA GLU A 129 3.78 -2.00 30.31
C GLU A 129 4.52 -3.08 29.49
N GLY A 130 4.59 -2.90 28.17
CA GLY A 130 5.26 -3.80 27.25
C GLY A 130 5.31 -3.27 25.82
N ASP A 131 5.83 -4.09 24.92
CA ASP A 131 5.87 -3.80 23.50
C ASP A 131 4.45 -3.72 22.90
N ILE A 132 4.28 -2.83 21.93
CA ILE A 132 3.03 -2.70 21.16
C ILE A 132 3.33 -2.95 19.69
N SER A 133 2.59 -3.87 19.08
CA SER A 133 2.68 -4.19 17.66
C SER A 133 1.41 -3.80 16.91
N LEU A 134 1.60 -3.20 15.74
CA LEU A 134 0.50 -2.87 14.83
C LEU A 134 0.32 -4.00 13.81
N ILE A 135 -0.85 -4.62 13.83
CA ILE A 135 -1.19 -5.75 12.97
C ILE A 135 -1.70 -5.23 11.62
N ASN A 136 -0.86 -5.38 10.60
CA ASN A 136 -1.16 -5.14 9.19
C ASN A 136 -0.35 -6.14 8.37
N TRP A 137 -0.95 -7.31 8.17
CA TRP A 137 -0.30 -8.51 7.66
C TRP A 137 -1.08 -9.10 6.48
N PRO A 138 -0.45 -9.99 5.69
CA PRO A 138 -1.16 -10.71 4.62
C PRO A 138 -2.44 -11.40 5.09
N GLN A 139 -2.47 -11.90 6.34
CA GLN A 139 -3.60 -12.63 6.92
C GLN A 139 -4.85 -11.77 7.17
N ASN A 140 -4.74 -10.43 7.19
CA ASN A 140 -5.88 -9.52 7.32
C ASN A 140 -6.04 -8.54 6.15
N ASP A 141 -5.42 -8.85 5.01
CA ASP A 141 -5.72 -8.18 3.76
C ASP A 141 -7.11 -8.62 3.27
N TYR A 142 -8.02 -7.66 3.11
CA TYR A 142 -9.38 -7.90 2.62
C TYR A 142 -9.46 -7.63 1.12
N PHE A 143 -9.77 -8.68 0.36
CA PHE A 143 -9.90 -8.68 -1.11
C PHE A 143 -11.21 -9.32 -1.60
N LEU A 144 -12.24 -9.41 -0.74
CA LEU A 144 -13.57 -9.92 -1.13
C LEU A 144 -14.54 -8.81 -1.58
N GLY A 145 -14.01 -7.64 -1.96
CA GLY A 145 -14.79 -6.54 -2.49
C GLY A 145 -14.12 -5.17 -2.37
N ASN A 146 -14.65 -4.21 -3.12
CA ASN A 146 -14.02 -2.90 -3.33
C ASN A 146 -14.56 -1.82 -2.39
N LEU A 147 -13.75 -0.78 -2.17
CA LEU A 147 -14.19 0.44 -1.47
C LEU A 147 -14.72 1.52 -2.44
N ILE A 148 -14.20 1.52 -3.66
CA ILE A 148 -14.50 2.49 -4.72
C ILE A 148 -15.10 1.80 -5.94
N GLY A 149 -15.92 2.52 -6.71
CA GLY A 149 -16.66 1.94 -7.85
C GLY A 149 -17.87 1.11 -7.43
N VAL A 150 -18.26 1.15 -6.16
CA VAL A 150 -19.44 0.48 -5.60
C VAL A 150 -20.32 1.48 -4.84
N SER A 151 -21.54 1.09 -4.49
CA SER A 151 -22.42 1.92 -3.66
C SER A 151 -21.83 2.12 -2.25
N GLU A 152 -22.26 3.19 -1.57
CA GLU A 152 -21.84 3.44 -0.19
C GLU A 152 -22.22 2.29 0.76
N ASN A 153 -23.39 1.68 0.56
CA ASN A 153 -23.83 0.51 1.33
C ASN A 153 -22.92 -0.70 1.11
N GLU A 154 -22.50 -0.95 -0.13
CA GLU A 154 -21.55 -2.02 -0.46
C GLU A 154 -20.17 -1.76 0.14
N SER A 155 -19.66 -0.53 0.03
CA SER A 155 -18.39 -0.12 0.65
C SER A 155 -18.42 -0.32 2.17
N ARG A 156 -19.48 0.15 2.85
CA ARG A 156 -19.68 -0.05 4.30
C ARG A 156 -19.78 -1.54 4.66
N ARG A 157 -20.44 -2.36 3.84
CA ARG A 157 -20.51 -3.82 4.01
C ARG A 157 -19.12 -4.46 3.96
N HIS A 158 -18.30 -4.07 2.99
CA HIS A 158 -16.92 -4.58 2.87
C HIS A 158 -16.03 -4.11 4.02
N ILE A 159 -16.16 -2.86 4.47
CA ILE A 159 -15.46 -2.38 5.68
C ILE A 159 -15.86 -3.23 6.90
N LYS A 160 -17.15 -3.49 7.10
CA LYS A 160 -17.63 -4.33 8.21
C LYS A 160 -17.04 -5.75 8.14
N ARG A 161 -17.01 -6.38 6.95
CA ARG A 161 -16.40 -7.70 6.77
C ARG A 161 -14.89 -7.70 6.99
N ALA A 162 -14.19 -6.66 6.56
CA ALA A 162 -12.75 -6.50 6.83
C ALA A 162 -12.46 -6.32 8.32
N LYS A 163 -13.31 -5.60 9.05
CA LYS A 163 -13.24 -5.54 10.52
C LYS A 163 -13.41 -6.93 11.15
N GLN A 164 -14.37 -7.71 10.66
CA GLN A 164 -14.56 -9.09 11.12
C GLN A 164 -13.37 -10.00 10.79
N LEU A 165 -12.71 -9.82 9.65
CA LEU A 165 -11.47 -10.53 9.31
C LEU A 165 -10.35 -10.20 10.32
N SER A 166 -10.12 -8.92 10.61
CA SER A 166 -9.08 -8.52 11.57
C SER A 166 -9.34 -9.03 12.99
N LEU A 167 -10.58 -8.95 13.48
CA LEU A 167 -10.96 -9.54 14.76
C LEU A 167 -10.84 -11.07 14.74
N SER A 168 -11.15 -11.71 13.62
CA SER A 168 -10.97 -13.17 13.45
C SER A 168 -9.50 -13.58 13.47
N LEU A 169 -8.61 -12.76 12.91
CA LEU A 169 -7.17 -12.97 13.02
C LEU A 169 -6.71 -12.85 14.48
N LEU A 170 -7.12 -11.82 15.21
CA LEU A 170 -6.80 -11.68 16.63
C LEU A 170 -7.31 -12.87 17.45
N TYR A 171 -8.58 -13.24 17.29
CA TYR A 171 -9.17 -14.37 17.99
C TYR A 171 -8.45 -15.69 17.66
N TRP A 172 -8.09 -15.91 16.39
CA TRP A 172 -7.28 -17.07 16.00
C TRP A 172 -5.89 -17.05 16.65
N LEU A 173 -5.22 -15.89 16.71
CA LEU A 173 -3.95 -15.75 17.43
C LEU A 173 -4.12 -16.11 18.91
N GLN A 174 -5.21 -15.68 19.55
CA GLN A 174 -5.45 -15.94 20.97
C GLN A 174 -5.78 -17.40 21.30
N THR A 175 -6.39 -18.13 20.37
CA THR A 175 -7.01 -19.43 20.67
C THR A 175 -6.43 -20.63 19.92
N GLU A 176 -5.97 -20.44 18.67
CA GLU A 176 -5.71 -21.55 17.75
C GLU A 176 -4.33 -21.50 17.07
N ALA A 177 -3.69 -20.32 17.02
CA ALA A 177 -2.39 -20.17 16.38
C ALA A 177 -1.34 -21.09 17.02
N PRO A 178 -0.56 -21.85 16.22
CA PRO A 178 0.40 -22.79 16.76
C PRO A 178 1.53 -22.06 17.49
N ARG A 179 1.90 -22.59 18.66
CA ARG A 179 3.01 -22.06 19.46
C ARG A 179 4.28 -22.90 19.31
N PRO A 180 5.47 -22.30 19.52
CA PRO A 180 6.73 -23.04 19.47
C PRO A 180 6.89 -24.12 20.55
N ASP A 181 6.11 -24.06 21.63
CA ASP A 181 6.08 -25.08 22.71
C ASP A 181 5.19 -26.29 22.38
N GLY A 182 4.61 -26.33 21.16
CA GLY A 182 3.66 -27.36 20.73
C GLY A 182 2.21 -27.11 21.16
N GLY A 183 1.95 -26.03 21.92
CA GLY A 183 0.61 -25.58 22.27
C GLY A 183 -0.05 -24.73 21.18
N THR A 184 -1.18 -24.13 21.54
CA THR A 184 -1.95 -23.24 20.67
C THR A 184 -2.41 -22.00 21.43
N GLY A 185 -2.57 -20.89 20.70
CA GLY A 185 -3.14 -19.64 21.19
C GLY A 185 -2.19 -18.81 22.06
N PHE A 186 -2.32 -17.49 21.94
CA PHE A 186 -1.63 -16.49 22.76
C PHE A 186 -2.69 -15.65 23.52
N PRO A 187 -3.32 -16.19 24.57
CA PRO A 187 -4.43 -15.52 25.26
C PRO A 187 -4.03 -14.19 25.89
N GLY A 188 -2.75 -14.01 26.23
CA GLY A 188 -2.21 -12.75 26.75
C GLY A 188 -2.14 -11.60 25.73
N LEU A 189 -2.46 -11.83 24.45
CA LEU A 189 -2.57 -10.75 23.47
C LEU A 189 -3.78 -9.88 23.79
N ARG A 190 -3.55 -8.61 24.11
CA ARG A 190 -4.61 -7.68 24.45
C ARG A 190 -4.77 -6.63 23.36
N LEU A 191 -6.00 -6.44 22.90
CA LEU A 191 -6.36 -5.39 21.96
C LEU A 191 -6.19 -4.01 22.62
N ARG A 192 -5.64 -3.04 21.88
CA ARG A 192 -5.33 -1.69 22.39
C ARG A 192 -6.21 -0.60 21.78
N PRO A 193 -7.50 -0.49 22.19
CA PRO A 193 -8.41 0.54 21.70
C PRO A 193 -7.97 1.96 22.07
N ASP A 194 -7.24 2.11 23.16
CA ASP A 194 -6.62 3.36 23.61
C ASP A 194 -5.56 3.87 22.61
N ILE A 195 -4.83 2.96 21.95
CA ILE A 195 -3.86 3.31 20.90
C ILE A 195 -4.57 3.63 19.58
N MET A 196 -5.60 2.86 19.23
CA MET A 196 -6.32 3.06 17.96
C MET A 196 -7.31 4.25 18.01
N GLY A 197 -7.73 4.65 19.21
CA GLY A 197 -8.70 5.72 19.45
C GLY A 197 -10.10 5.36 18.94
N THR A 198 -10.50 4.10 19.06
CA THR A 198 -11.79 3.54 18.63
C THR A 198 -12.30 2.53 19.64
N GLU A 199 -13.62 2.45 19.83
CA GLU A 199 -14.24 1.52 20.78
C GLU A 199 -14.04 0.05 20.38
N ASP A 200 -14.02 -0.24 19.08
CA ASP A 200 -13.80 -1.59 18.55
C ASP A 200 -12.32 -2.00 18.46
N GLY A 201 -11.41 -1.10 18.85
CA GLY A 201 -9.96 -1.33 18.83
C GLY A 201 -9.34 -1.50 17.44
N LEU A 202 -10.07 -1.20 16.36
CA LEU A 202 -9.58 -1.24 14.99
C LEU A 202 -9.29 0.18 14.47
N ALA A 203 -8.52 0.31 13.39
CA ALA A 203 -8.21 1.60 12.79
C ALA A 203 -9.48 2.39 12.42
N LYS A 204 -9.42 3.72 12.58
CA LYS A 204 -10.52 4.64 12.24
C LYS A 204 -10.97 4.53 10.78
N THR A 205 -10.03 4.23 9.90
CA THR A 205 -10.25 4.06 8.46
C THR A 205 -9.43 2.88 7.93
N PRO A 206 -9.86 2.24 6.83
CA PRO A 206 -9.06 1.23 6.16
C PRO A 206 -7.68 1.74 5.74
N TYR A 207 -6.66 0.89 5.84
CA TYR A 207 -5.41 1.05 5.12
C TYR A 207 -5.63 0.67 3.66
N VAL A 208 -5.78 1.68 2.80
CA VAL A 208 -6.08 1.53 1.37
C VAL A 208 -4.76 1.51 0.59
N ARG A 209 -4.60 0.55 -0.33
CA ARG A 209 -3.41 0.43 -1.21
C ARG A 209 -3.59 1.05 -2.59
N GLU A 210 -4.83 1.10 -3.07
CA GLU A 210 -5.15 1.58 -4.41
C GLU A 210 -6.32 2.56 -4.37
N SER A 211 -6.25 3.61 -5.18
CA SER A 211 -7.27 4.66 -5.24
C SER A 211 -7.71 4.93 -6.68
N ARG A 212 -8.71 5.79 -6.86
CA ARG A 212 -8.99 6.35 -8.20
C ARG A 212 -7.77 7.12 -8.68
N ARG A 213 -7.28 6.82 -9.87
CA ARG A 213 -6.13 7.48 -10.49
C ARG A 213 -6.62 8.43 -11.57
N ILE A 214 -6.18 9.68 -11.57
CA ILE A 214 -6.62 10.64 -12.58
C ILE A 214 -6.22 10.17 -13.99
N LEU A 215 -7.02 10.50 -15.00
CA LEU A 215 -6.48 10.58 -16.35
C LEU A 215 -5.58 11.82 -16.41
N ALA A 216 -4.28 11.58 -16.43
CA ALA A 216 -3.26 12.60 -16.33
C ALA A 216 -2.73 13.05 -17.70
N GLU A 217 -2.07 14.21 -17.75
CA GLU A 217 -1.26 14.60 -18.91
C GLU A 217 -0.11 13.63 -19.19
N PHE A 218 0.31 12.88 -18.18
CA PHE A 218 1.28 11.80 -18.30
C PHE A 218 0.97 10.66 -17.32
N THR A 219 0.86 9.43 -17.82
CA THR A 219 0.69 8.24 -17.00
C THR A 219 2.02 7.50 -16.90
N VAL A 220 2.49 7.23 -15.68
CA VAL A 220 3.70 6.43 -15.47
C VAL A 220 3.39 4.96 -15.74
N LEU A 221 3.93 4.43 -16.83
CA LEU A 221 3.87 3.00 -17.22
C LEU A 221 5.05 2.19 -16.66
N GLU A 222 4.90 0.86 -16.61
CA GLU A 222 5.92 -0.08 -16.16
C GLU A 222 7.25 0.10 -16.90
N GLU A 223 7.23 0.38 -18.20
CA GLU A 223 8.46 0.59 -18.99
C GLU A 223 9.33 1.75 -18.49
N HIS A 224 8.79 2.65 -17.68
CA HIS A 224 9.56 3.74 -17.10
C HIS A 224 10.34 3.31 -15.85
N VAL A 225 9.87 2.31 -15.11
CA VAL A 225 10.35 2.03 -13.75
C VAL A 225 10.61 0.56 -13.46
N GLY A 226 9.88 -0.38 -14.07
CA GLY A 226 10.05 -1.81 -13.92
C GLY A 226 11.39 -2.27 -14.51
N HIS A 227 12.20 -2.95 -13.72
CA HIS A 227 13.57 -3.28 -14.10
C HIS A 227 13.63 -4.12 -15.40
N GLU A 228 12.80 -5.16 -15.48
CA GLU A 228 12.75 -6.06 -16.64
C GLU A 228 12.18 -5.36 -17.87
N ASN A 229 10.99 -4.75 -17.76
CA ASN A 229 10.36 -4.07 -18.88
C ASN A 229 11.24 -2.92 -19.42
N ARG A 230 11.88 -2.15 -18.53
CA ARG A 230 12.85 -1.10 -18.92
C ARG A 230 14.05 -1.67 -19.69
N THR A 231 14.57 -2.82 -19.26
CA THR A 231 15.67 -3.53 -19.94
C THR A 231 15.24 -3.92 -21.35
N MET A 232 14.03 -4.46 -21.52
CA MET A 232 13.49 -4.88 -22.82
C MET A 232 13.29 -3.70 -23.78
N VAL A 233 12.65 -2.62 -23.31
CA VAL A 233 12.34 -1.44 -24.13
C VAL A 233 13.62 -0.69 -24.54
N THR A 234 14.57 -0.52 -23.62
CA THR A 234 15.81 0.22 -23.90
C THR A 234 16.91 -0.61 -24.56
N ARG A 235 16.81 -1.95 -24.47
CA ARG A 235 17.86 -2.90 -24.88
C ARG A 235 19.21 -2.65 -24.20
N GLN A 236 19.20 -2.01 -23.04
CA GLN A 236 20.38 -1.82 -22.21
C GLN A 236 20.70 -3.08 -21.41
N ASP A 237 21.93 -3.20 -20.92
CA ASP A 237 22.29 -4.28 -20.01
C ASP A 237 21.56 -4.12 -18.67
N ALA A 238 21.01 -5.21 -18.15
CA ALA A 238 20.25 -5.27 -16.91
C ALA A 238 21.00 -4.70 -15.69
N SER A 239 22.33 -4.76 -15.65
CA SER A 239 23.13 -4.19 -14.55
C SER A 239 23.31 -2.68 -14.64
N THR A 240 23.10 -2.10 -15.82
CA THR A 240 23.35 -0.67 -16.12
C THR A 240 22.09 0.12 -16.42
N VAL A 241 20.96 -0.57 -16.65
CA VAL A 241 19.68 0.06 -16.95
C VAL A 241 19.27 1.04 -15.83
N ARG A 242 18.62 2.14 -16.23
CA ARG A 242 18.09 3.16 -15.32
C ARG A 242 16.63 3.46 -15.66
N ALA A 243 15.88 3.90 -14.65
CA ALA A 243 14.52 4.38 -14.84
C ALA A 243 14.50 5.51 -15.89
N ALA A 244 13.32 5.75 -16.48
CA ALA A 244 13.13 6.91 -17.34
C ALA A 244 13.47 8.21 -16.60
N VAL A 245 14.14 9.11 -17.31
CA VAL A 245 14.44 10.46 -16.80
C VAL A 245 13.33 11.39 -17.28
N PHE A 246 12.64 12.02 -16.34
CA PHE A 246 11.58 12.97 -16.60
C PHE A 246 12.12 14.40 -16.49
N GLN A 247 12.05 15.15 -17.59
CA GLN A 247 12.47 16.56 -17.62
C GLN A 247 11.65 17.41 -16.62
N ASP A 248 10.40 17.03 -16.41
CA ASP A 248 9.45 17.67 -15.51
C ASP A 248 9.38 16.99 -14.13
N SER A 249 10.44 16.30 -13.69
CA SER A 249 10.46 15.68 -12.37
C SER A 249 10.24 16.70 -11.24
N VAL A 250 9.44 16.30 -10.25
CA VAL A 250 9.09 17.06 -9.04
C VAL A 250 9.30 16.27 -7.76
N GLY A 251 9.87 15.08 -7.85
CA GLY A 251 10.17 14.23 -6.70
C GLY A 251 10.87 12.94 -7.12
N VAL A 252 11.27 12.13 -6.15
CA VAL A 252 11.91 10.83 -6.38
C VAL A 252 11.26 9.74 -5.54
N GLY A 253 11.40 8.49 -5.98
CA GLY A 253 10.94 7.31 -5.26
C GLY A 253 11.80 6.08 -5.54
N SER A 254 11.86 5.19 -4.57
CA SER A 254 12.57 3.91 -4.69
C SER A 254 11.86 2.87 -3.84
N TYR A 255 11.10 2.01 -4.51
CA TYR A 255 10.40 0.89 -3.91
C TYR A 255 10.05 -0.11 -5.01
N GLY A 256 10.08 -1.41 -4.72
CA GLY A 256 9.65 -2.43 -5.68
C GLY A 256 8.20 -2.22 -6.12
N ILE A 257 7.84 -2.78 -7.27
CA ILE A 257 6.43 -2.93 -7.62
C ILE A 257 5.90 -4.07 -6.75
N ASP A 258 5.00 -3.74 -5.83
CA ASP A 258 4.45 -4.65 -4.83
C ASP A 258 2.93 -4.45 -4.80
N LEU A 259 2.20 -5.35 -5.45
CA LEU A 259 0.75 -5.38 -5.45
C LEU A 259 0.28 -6.54 -4.58
N HIS A 260 -0.57 -6.22 -3.64
CA HIS A 260 -1.23 -7.21 -2.79
C HIS A 260 -2.32 -7.96 -3.55
N PRO A 261 -2.81 -9.09 -3.01
CA PRO A 261 -3.91 -9.79 -3.62
C PRO A 261 -5.09 -8.88 -3.90
N SER A 262 -5.76 -9.12 -5.02
CA SER A 262 -6.75 -8.21 -5.57
C SER A 262 -8.14 -8.84 -5.63
N THR A 263 -9.15 -7.99 -5.78
CA THR A 263 -10.55 -8.40 -5.88
C THR A 263 -10.88 -9.13 -7.19
N GLY A 264 -10.02 -9.04 -8.21
CA GLY A 264 -10.08 -9.86 -9.43
C GLY A 264 -9.47 -11.25 -9.29
N GLY A 265 -8.99 -11.62 -8.09
CA GLY A 265 -8.42 -12.94 -7.83
C GLY A 265 -6.96 -13.08 -8.24
N ASN A 266 -6.22 -11.98 -8.42
CA ASN A 266 -4.77 -12.05 -8.56
C ASN A 266 -4.13 -12.24 -7.19
N ASN A 267 -3.13 -13.11 -7.12
CA ASN A 267 -2.21 -13.15 -5.98
C ASN A 267 -1.18 -12.01 -6.11
N TYR A 268 -0.16 -11.99 -5.24
CA TYR A 268 0.89 -10.98 -5.29
C TYR A 268 1.52 -10.83 -6.68
N ILE A 269 1.71 -9.58 -7.09
CA ILE A 269 2.58 -9.19 -8.19
C ILE A 269 3.72 -8.37 -7.56
N ASP A 270 4.89 -9.00 -7.40
CA ASP A 270 6.06 -8.39 -6.76
C ASP A 270 7.30 -8.54 -7.64
N PHE A 271 7.85 -7.42 -8.08
CA PHE A 271 9.10 -7.41 -8.84
C PHE A 271 9.88 -6.10 -8.64
N GLN A 272 11.13 -6.14 -9.08
CA GLN A 272 12.05 -5.02 -8.86
C GLN A 272 11.70 -3.84 -9.76
N SER A 273 11.65 -2.65 -9.16
CA SER A 273 11.75 -1.38 -9.90
C SER A 273 13.16 -0.81 -9.78
N LEU A 274 13.46 0.13 -10.66
CA LEU A 274 14.62 1.01 -10.59
C LEU A 274 14.27 2.24 -9.72
N PRO A 275 15.25 2.92 -9.09
CA PRO A 275 15.00 4.23 -8.49
C PRO A 275 14.48 5.21 -9.54
N PHE A 276 13.33 5.84 -9.27
CA PHE A 276 12.54 6.57 -10.25
C PHE A 276 12.22 8.01 -9.83
N GLN A 277 11.66 8.78 -10.75
CA GLN A 277 11.27 10.17 -10.59
C GLN A 277 9.75 10.31 -10.65
N ILE A 278 9.19 11.33 -10.00
CA ILE A 278 7.77 11.67 -10.07
C ILE A 278 7.61 12.79 -11.11
N PRO A 279 7.06 12.54 -12.31
CA PRO A 279 6.87 13.59 -13.31
C PRO A 279 5.70 14.52 -12.94
N LEU A 280 5.87 15.82 -13.14
CA LEU A 280 4.81 16.81 -12.92
C LEU A 280 3.56 16.47 -13.74
N GLY A 281 3.71 15.95 -14.96
CA GLY A 281 2.57 15.52 -15.78
C GLY A 281 1.65 14.49 -15.12
N ALA A 282 2.17 13.63 -14.23
CA ALA A 282 1.34 12.69 -13.47
C ALA A 282 0.51 13.35 -12.38
N LEU A 283 0.80 14.61 -12.02
CA LEU A 283 0.03 15.40 -11.06
C LEU A 283 -0.99 16.32 -11.76
N LEU A 284 -1.16 16.24 -13.08
CA LEU A 284 -2.02 17.16 -13.84
C LEU A 284 -3.15 16.40 -14.54
N PRO A 285 -4.42 16.59 -14.15
CA PRO A 285 -5.55 16.01 -14.88
C PRO A 285 -5.62 16.53 -16.32
N VAL A 286 -6.05 15.73 -17.29
CA VAL A 286 -6.08 16.14 -18.72
C VAL A 286 -6.87 17.42 -19.00
N ARG A 287 -7.97 17.65 -18.27
CA ARG A 287 -8.89 18.78 -18.51
C ARG A 287 -9.00 19.74 -17.33
N VAL A 288 -9.06 19.23 -16.11
CA VAL A 288 -9.29 20.04 -14.91
C VAL A 288 -7.99 20.66 -14.44
N THR A 289 -7.89 21.99 -14.48
CA THR A 289 -6.65 22.74 -14.23
C THR A 289 -6.51 23.31 -12.83
N ASN A 290 -7.51 23.13 -11.96
CA ASN A 290 -7.51 23.62 -10.58
C ASN A 290 -7.67 22.49 -9.54
N LEU A 291 -7.29 21.27 -9.91
CA LEU A 291 -7.29 20.09 -9.04
C LEU A 291 -5.93 19.40 -9.14
N ILE A 292 -5.32 19.09 -8.00
CA ILE A 292 -4.01 18.43 -7.92
C ILE A 292 -4.15 17.18 -7.04
N PRO A 293 -3.82 15.97 -7.54
CA PRO A 293 -3.70 14.79 -6.70
C PRO A 293 -2.49 14.93 -5.76
N ALA A 294 -2.64 14.45 -4.52
CA ALA A 294 -1.63 14.66 -3.46
C ALA A 294 -1.19 13.34 -2.80
N CYS A 295 -1.49 12.20 -3.41
CA CYS A 295 -1.21 10.86 -2.89
C CYS A 295 -1.32 9.82 -4.03
N LYS A 296 -1.92 8.65 -3.76
CA LYS A 296 -2.13 7.50 -4.67
C LYS A 296 -2.95 7.78 -5.94
N ASN A 297 -3.46 8.99 -6.10
CA ASN A 297 -4.40 9.36 -7.16
C ASN A 297 -3.74 10.07 -8.35
N ILE A 298 -2.41 10.09 -8.42
CA ILE A 298 -1.64 10.56 -9.59
C ILE A 298 -1.83 9.65 -10.81
N GLY A 299 -1.34 10.09 -11.96
CA GLY A 299 -1.27 9.32 -13.20
C GLY A 299 -0.29 8.14 -13.12
N THR A 300 -0.79 7.01 -12.64
CA THR A 300 -0.11 5.70 -12.63
C THR A 300 -1.06 4.64 -13.19
N THR A 301 -0.52 3.48 -13.52
CA THR A 301 -1.30 2.26 -13.84
C THR A 301 -1.54 1.46 -12.57
N HIS A 302 -2.34 0.41 -12.63
CA HIS A 302 -2.46 -0.58 -11.56
C HIS A 302 -1.10 -1.12 -11.13
N ILE A 303 -0.26 -1.47 -12.11
CA ILE A 303 1.08 -2.01 -11.90
C ILE A 303 2.00 -0.95 -11.26
N THR A 304 2.17 0.22 -11.87
CA THR A 304 3.10 1.22 -11.33
C THR A 304 2.60 1.87 -10.05
N SER A 305 1.29 1.87 -9.79
CA SER A 305 0.78 2.30 -8.48
C SER A 305 1.45 1.53 -7.33
N GLY A 306 1.80 0.26 -7.54
CA GLY A 306 2.49 -0.59 -6.56
C GLY A 306 3.80 -0.01 -6.01
N CYS A 307 4.57 0.72 -6.83
CA CYS A 307 5.80 1.38 -6.38
C CYS A 307 5.62 2.85 -5.98
N TYR A 308 4.58 3.54 -6.49
CA TYR A 308 4.28 4.94 -6.13
C TYR A 308 3.43 5.10 -4.86
N ARG A 309 2.81 4.02 -4.36
CA ARG A 309 1.91 4.02 -3.19
C ARG A 309 2.57 3.76 -1.84
N LEU A 310 3.90 3.75 -1.74
CA LEU A 310 4.55 3.65 -0.43
C LEU A 310 4.68 5.03 0.21
N HIS A 311 4.48 5.12 1.53
CA HIS A 311 4.46 6.37 2.29
C HIS A 311 5.57 7.38 1.94
N PRO A 312 6.86 7.02 1.77
CA PRO A 312 7.87 8.00 1.39
C PRO A 312 7.60 8.67 0.04
N VAL A 313 7.13 7.89 -0.94
CA VAL A 313 6.78 8.40 -2.28
C VAL A 313 5.50 9.22 -2.21
N GLU A 314 4.50 8.77 -1.46
CA GLU A 314 3.24 9.51 -1.26
C GLU A 314 3.43 10.84 -0.56
N TRP A 315 4.30 10.90 0.44
CA TRP A 315 4.65 12.15 1.10
C TRP A 315 5.35 13.09 0.12
N GLY A 316 6.27 12.60 -0.70
CA GLY A 316 6.89 13.37 -1.77
C GLY A 316 5.87 13.91 -2.80
N ILE A 317 4.87 13.11 -3.18
CA ILE A 317 3.76 13.57 -4.03
C ILE A 317 2.97 14.69 -3.33
N GLY A 318 2.66 14.55 -2.05
CA GLY A 318 1.96 15.56 -1.27
C GLY A 318 2.75 16.87 -1.12
N GLU A 319 4.06 16.78 -0.87
CA GLU A 319 4.98 17.92 -0.83
C GLU A 319 5.03 18.64 -2.18
N ALA A 320 5.18 17.88 -3.28
CA ALA A 320 5.17 18.43 -4.63
C ALA A 320 3.83 19.11 -4.96
N ALA A 321 2.70 18.49 -4.60
CA ALA A 321 1.37 19.05 -4.81
C ALA A 321 1.17 20.36 -4.03
N GLY A 322 1.58 20.41 -2.75
CA GLY A 322 1.51 21.61 -1.93
C GLY A 322 2.40 22.74 -2.46
N CYS A 323 3.63 22.41 -2.87
CA CYS A 323 4.54 23.37 -3.50
C CYS A 323 3.98 23.90 -4.82
N LEU A 324 3.42 23.01 -5.66
CA LEU A 324 2.83 23.38 -6.95
C LEU A 324 1.65 24.33 -6.76
N ALA A 325 0.76 24.04 -5.82
CA ALA A 325 -0.37 24.91 -5.50
C ALA A 325 0.09 26.29 -5.02
N SER A 326 1.06 26.35 -4.11
CA SER A 326 1.62 27.60 -3.60
C SER A 326 2.28 28.44 -4.70
N PHE A 327 3.11 27.80 -5.53
CA PHE A 327 3.79 28.47 -6.65
C PHE A 327 2.80 28.97 -7.70
N ALA A 328 1.80 28.15 -8.07
CA ALA A 328 0.73 28.51 -9.00
C ALA A 328 -0.05 29.75 -8.53
N LEU A 329 -0.42 29.81 -7.26
CA LEU A 329 -1.13 30.96 -6.67
C LEU A 329 -0.27 32.24 -6.69
N ASN A 330 1.01 32.13 -6.35
CA ASN A 330 1.92 33.28 -6.32
C ASN A 330 2.19 33.86 -7.71
N GLU A 331 2.43 32.98 -8.69
CA GLU A 331 2.69 33.38 -10.08
C GLU A 331 1.41 33.68 -10.87
N LYS A 332 0.23 33.45 -10.28
CA LYS A 332 -1.09 33.57 -10.94
C LYS A 332 -1.18 32.72 -12.20
N LEU A 333 -0.67 31.50 -12.12
CA LEU A 333 -0.63 30.50 -13.18
C LEU A 333 -1.47 29.28 -12.76
N SER A 334 -2.00 28.52 -13.72
CA SER A 334 -2.46 27.17 -13.41
C SER A 334 -1.27 26.20 -13.26
N PRO A 335 -1.42 25.09 -12.52
CA PRO A 335 -0.49 23.97 -12.54
C PRO A 335 -0.04 23.56 -13.95
N HIS A 336 -0.96 23.50 -14.91
CA HIS A 336 -0.68 23.20 -16.32
C HIS A 336 0.20 24.25 -17.00
N ASP A 337 -0.04 25.54 -16.69
CA ASP A 337 0.76 26.64 -17.22
C ASP A 337 2.23 26.57 -16.80
N ILE A 338 2.50 26.01 -15.62
CA ILE A 338 3.85 25.82 -15.08
C ILE A 338 4.60 24.76 -15.89
N ARG A 339 3.97 23.62 -16.15
CA ARG A 339 4.58 22.52 -16.92
C ARG A 339 4.81 22.88 -18.39
N ARG A 340 3.90 23.67 -18.97
CA ARG A 340 3.81 23.93 -20.42
C ARG A 340 5.06 24.55 -21.05
N THR A 341 5.85 25.32 -20.31
CA THR A 341 7.04 26.00 -20.85
C THR A 341 8.27 25.72 -20.00
N VAL A 342 9.40 25.44 -20.63
CA VAL A 342 10.68 25.12 -19.98
C VAL A 342 11.05 26.13 -18.89
N SER A 343 10.96 27.43 -19.18
CA SER A 343 11.34 28.47 -18.19
C SER A 343 10.48 28.46 -16.93
N ARG A 344 9.17 28.23 -17.05
CA ARG A 344 8.26 28.15 -15.89
C ARG A 344 8.48 26.87 -15.09
N LEU A 345 8.68 25.76 -15.79
CA LEU A 345 9.01 24.49 -15.17
C LEU A 345 10.33 24.57 -14.39
N GLU A 346 11.37 25.14 -14.98
CA GLU A 346 12.66 25.35 -14.32
C GLU A 346 12.54 26.26 -13.10
N ASN A 347 11.78 27.36 -13.20
CA ASN A 347 11.51 28.24 -12.05
C ASN A 347 10.82 27.49 -10.90
N PHE A 348 9.82 26.66 -11.21
CA PHE A 348 9.16 25.82 -10.22
C PHE A 348 10.11 24.76 -9.64
N GLN A 349 10.89 24.09 -10.46
CA GLN A 349 11.89 23.12 -10.02
C GLN A 349 13.00 23.77 -9.17
N THR A 350 13.36 25.02 -9.41
CA THR A 350 14.23 25.79 -8.51
C THR A 350 13.54 26.09 -7.19
N PHE A 351 12.26 26.48 -7.22
CA PHE A 351 11.47 26.74 -6.02
C PHE A 351 11.30 25.50 -5.14
N ILE A 352 10.88 24.36 -5.70
CA ILE A 352 10.62 23.13 -4.94
C ILE A 352 11.90 22.56 -4.32
N ARG A 353 13.04 22.63 -5.03
CA ARG A 353 14.35 22.24 -4.46
C ARG A 353 14.75 23.13 -3.28
N LYS A 354 14.41 24.42 -3.28
CA LYS A 354 14.64 25.32 -2.13
C LYS A 354 13.79 24.94 -0.91
N GLN A 355 12.71 24.18 -1.08
CA GLN A 355 11.93 23.61 0.03
C GLN A 355 12.54 22.31 0.58
N GLY A 356 13.65 21.83 0.00
CA GLY A 356 14.34 20.61 0.44
C GLY A 356 13.93 19.34 -0.31
N VAL A 357 13.03 19.45 -1.31
CA VAL A 357 12.59 18.29 -2.10
C VAL A 357 13.66 17.88 -3.10
N GLU A 358 14.06 16.61 -3.06
CA GLU A 358 14.91 15.99 -4.08
C GLU A 358 14.06 15.60 -5.29
N ILE A 359 14.40 16.11 -6.47
CA ILE A 359 13.65 15.86 -7.71
C ILE A 359 14.44 15.04 -8.73
N GLN A 360 15.67 14.65 -8.42
CA GLN A 360 16.50 13.79 -9.26
C GLN A 360 17.41 12.96 -8.35
N TRP A 361 17.55 11.67 -8.64
CA TRP A 361 18.57 10.84 -7.98
C TRP A 361 19.96 11.31 -8.35
N ARG A 362 20.84 11.43 -7.36
CA ARG A 362 22.27 11.69 -7.61
C ARG A 362 22.86 10.56 -8.44
N GLN A 363 23.61 10.91 -9.48
CA GLN A 363 24.39 9.93 -10.24
C GLN A 363 25.51 9.42 -9.32
N SER A 364 25.50 8.11 -9.04
CA SER A 364 26.54 7.40 -8.30
C SER A 364 27.76 7.12 -9.16
#